data_AF-A0A6N4WWC1-F1
#
_entry.id   AF-A0A6N4WWC1-F1
#
_cell.length_a   1.000
_cell.length_b   1.000
_cell.length_c   1.000
_cell.angle_alpha   90.00
_cell.angle_beta   90.00
_cell.angle_gamma   90.00
#
_symmetry.space_group_name_H-M   'P 1'
#
loop_
_entity.id
_entity.type
_entity.pdbx_description
1 polymer ?
#
loop_
_entity_poly.entity_id
_entity_poly.type
_entity_poly.pdbx_seq_one_letter_code
_entity_poly.pdbx_strand_id
1 'polypeptide(L)'
;MSSASTYKTTTAPHRRSTPKPKEFTPTAANIQALREALSLSKAAFAREVGVSPASINNWEKKTGTLNIHPDSLKKLKRLYESKEQ
;
A
#
# COMPACT_ATOMS: atom_id res chain seq x y z
N MET A 1 13.38 -27.33 9.91
CA MET A 1 12.25 -26.81 9.11
C MET A 1 11.80 -25.50 9.77
N SER A 2 12.31 -24.37 9.29
CA SER A 2 12.28 -23.12 10.04
C SER A 2 10.98 -22.33 9.84
N SER A 3 10.35 -22.04 10.99
CA SER A 3 9.61 -20.82 11.32
C SER A 3 8.22 -20.62 10.72
N ALA A 4 7.23 -21.21 11.38
CA ALA A 4 5.84 -20.74 11.37
C ALA A 4 5.76 -19.37 12.06
N SER A 5 5.65 -18.30 11.28
CA SER A 5 5.39 -16.96 11.82
C SER A 5 3.88 -16.81 12.06
N THR A 6 3.47 -17.03 13.30
CA THR A 6 2.15 -16.67 13.80
C THR A 6 2.04 -15.14 13.86
N TYR A 7 0.97 -14.57 13.28
CA TYR A 7 0.58 -13.21 13.62
C TYR A 7 -0.87 -13.21 14.12
N LYS A 8 -1.00 -12.66 15.32
CA LYS A 8 -2.18 -12.56 16.17
C LYS A 8 -2.62 -11.07 16.13
N THR A 9 -3.94 -10.82 16.18
CA THR A 9 -4.57 -9.72 16.97
C THR A 9 -4.82 -8.31 16.31
N THR A 10 -6.13 -7.99 16.18
CA THR A 10 -6.87 -6.74 16.58
C THR A 10 -7.10 -5.49 15.68
N THR A 11 -8.40 -5.27 15.39
CA THR A 11 -9.30 -4.08 15.44
C THR A 11 -8.75 -2.64 15.59
N ALA A 12 -9.17 -1.71 14.70
CA ALA A 12 -9.99 -0.50 14.98
C ALA A 12 -9.98 0.49 13.77
N PRO A 13 -11.10 1.19 13.46
CA PRO A 13 -11.18 2.11 12.31
C PRO A 13 -10.62 3.48 12.67
N HIS A 14 -9.63 3.98 11.89
CA HIS A 14 -9.04 5.29 12.14
C HIS A 14 -9.57 6.39 11.19
N ARG A 15 -9.66 7.57 11.80
CA ARG A 15 -10.45 8.76 11.50
C ARG A 15 -10.05 9.45 10.19
N ARG A 16 -11.03 10.08 9.53
CA ARG A 16 -10.90 10.88 8.30
C ARG A 16 -9.91 12.03 8.50
N SER A 17 -8.89 12.10 7.64
CA SER A 17 -7.98 13.25 7.52
C SER A 17 -8.15 13.90 6.15
N THR A 18 -8.35 15.21 6.16
CA THR A 18 -8.65 16.09 5.02
C THR A 18 -7.45 16.32 4.08
N PRO A 19 -7.68 16.67 2.79
CA PRO A 19 -6.63 16.68 1.78
C PRO A 19 -5.88 18.03 1.70
N LYS A 20 -4.57 17.96 1.44
CA LYS A 20 -3.80 19.04 0.80
C LYS A 20 -3.23 18.51 -0.53
N PRO A 21 -3.09 19.35 -1.58
CA PRO A 21 -3.08 18.89 -2.97
C PRO A 21 -1.67 18.62 -3.54
N LYS A 22 -1.62 17.81 -4.62
CA LYS A 22 -0.49 17.14 -5.33
C LYS A 22 -0.04 15.77 -4.81
N GLU A 23 -0.87 15.13 -4.01
CA GLU A 23 -0.55 13.87 -3.36
C GLU A 23 -0.98 12.66 -4.21
N PHE A 24 -0.11 11.66 -4.38
CA PHE A 24 -0.47 10.35 -4.95
C PHE A 24 -1.80 9.87 -4.36
N THR A 25 -2.84 9.80 -5.19
CA THR A 25 -4.13 9.28 -4.77
C THR A 25 -4.03 7.76 -4.71
N PRO A 26 -4.11 7.13 -3.53
CA PRO A 26 -4.01 5.69 -3.41
C PRO A 26 -5.32 5.04 -3.85
N THR A 27 -5.55 4.97 -5.16
CA THR A 27 -6.61 4.17 -5.76
C THR A 27 -6.09 2.77 -6.06
N ALA A 28 -6.99 1.79 -6.14
CA ALA A 28 -6.64 0.43 -6.55
C ALA A 28 -5.86 0.42 -7.88
N ALA A 29 -6.34 1.18 -8.86
CA ALA A 29 -5.70 1.32 -10.17
C ALA A 29 -4.29 1.91 -10.07
N ASN A 30 -4.10 2.97 -9.27
CA ASN A 30 -2.79 3.60 -9.11
C ASN A 30 -1.79 2.70 -8.36
N ILE A 31 -2.27 1.96 -7.36
CA ILE A 31 -1.43 1.00 -6.62
C ILE A 31 -1.00 -0.14 -7.54
N GLN A 32 -1.92 -0.67 -8.34
CA GLN A 32 -1.63 -1.72 -9.32
C GLN A 32 -0.64 -1.22 -10.38
N ALA A 33 -0.90 -0.06 -10.98
CA ALA A 33 -0.05 0.52 -12.00
C ALA A 33 1.37 0.82 -11.46
N LEU A 34 1.47 1.32 -10.23
CA LEU A 34 2.77 1.55 -9.58
C LEU A 34 3.54 0.24 -9.38
N ARG A 35 2.87 -0.82 -8.90
CA ARG A 35 3.50 -2.13 -8.73
C ARG A 35 4.00 -2.69 -10.07
N GLU A 36 3.19 -2.57 -11.11
CA GLU A 36 3.52 -3.06 -12.47
C GLU A 36 4.65 -2.25 -13.11
N ALA A 37 4.66 -0.93 -12.94
CA ALA A 37 5.74 -0.06 -13.41
C ALA A 37 7.09 -0.43 -12.78
N LEU A 38 7.09 -0.85 -11.51
CA LEU A 38 8.28 -1.33 -10.81
C LEU A 38 8.60 -2.81 -11.12
N SER A 39 7.78 -3.49 -11.93
CA SER A 39 7.90 -4.93 -12.21
C SER A 39 7.97 -5.81 -10.96
N LEU A 40 7.31 -5.39 -9.88
CA LEU A 40 7.34 -6.11 -8.60
C LEU A 40 6.17 -7.09 -8.45
N SER A 41 6.45 -8.23 -7.82
CA SER A 41 5.39 -9.10 -7.32
C SER A 41 4.66 -8.43 -6.16
N LYS A 42 3.41 -8.86 -5.87
CA LYS A 42 2.63 -8.31 -4.74
C LYS A 42 3.37 -8.44 -3.40
N ALA A 43 4.10 -9.54 -3.20
CA ALA A 43 4.88 -9.77 -2.00
C ALA A 43 6.10 -8.84 -1.90
N ALA A 44 6.83 -8.66 -3.01
CA ALA A 44 7.97 -7.72 -3.04
C ALA A 44 7.50 -6.28 -2.83
N PHE A 45 6.44 -5.86 -3.52
CA PHE A 45 5.84 -4.55 -3.35
C PHE A 45 5.35 -4.29 -1.92
N ALA A 46 4.74 -5.30 -1.29
CA ALA A 46 4.32 -5.19 0.11
C ALA A 46 5.51 -4.97 1.07
N ARG A 47 6.67 -5.59 0.79
CA ARG A 47 7.90 -5.38 1.59
C ARG A 47 8.42 -3.96 1.46
N GLU A 48 8.45 -3.40 0.25
CA GLU A 48 8.87 -2.02 0.01
C GLU A 48 7.95 -1.01 0.73
N VAL A 49 6.64 -1.24 0.65
CA VAL A 49 5.66 -0.41 1.35
C VAL A 49 5.62 -0.71 2.86
N GLY A 50 6.17 -1.83 3.32
CA GLY A 50 6.14 -2.27 4.71
C GLY A 50 4.76 -2.68 5.21
N VAL A 51 3.95 -3.31 4.35
CA VAL A 51 2.63 -3.86 4.67
C VAL A 51 2.59 -5.36 4.33
N SER A 52 1.49 -6.03 4.66
CA SER A 52 1.32 -7.44 4.29
C SER A 52 0.96 -7.61 2.80
N PRO A 53 1.32 -8.74 2.16
CA PRO A 53 0.87 -9.04 0.80
C PRO A 53 -0.67 -9.10 0.68
N ALA A 54 -1.35 -9.51 1.75
CA ALA A 54 -2.81 -9.52 1.83
C ALA A 54 -3.39 -8.10 1.82
N SER A 55 -2.71 -7.13 2.45
CA SER A 55 -3.08 -5.70 2.40
C SER A 55 -3.02 -5.18 0.97
N ILE A 56 -1.95 -5.47 0.22
CA ILE A 56 -1.82 -5.09 -1.19
C ILE A 56 -2.93 -5.73 -2.03
N ASN A 57 -3.19 -7.03 -1.85
CA ASN A 57 -4.26 -7.72 -2.56
C ASN A 57 -5.64 -7.13 -2.27
N ASN A 58 -5.93 -6.78 -1.01
CA ASN A 58 -7.17 -6.11 -0.64
C ASN A 58 -7.24 -4.70 -1.22
N TRP A 59 -6.11 -4.00 -1.31
CA TRP A 59 -6.07 -2.66 -1.88
C TRP A 59 -6.35 -2.66 -3.38
N GLU A 60 -5.71 -3.56 -4.13
CA GLU A 60 -5.91 -3.69 -5.58
C GLU A 60 -7.32 -4.21 -5.94
N LYS A 61 -7.97 -4.97 -5.06
CA LYS A 61 -9.35 -5.46 -5.27
C LYS A 61 -10.42 -4.45 -4.89
N LYS A 62 -10.12 -3.49 -4.01
CA LYS A 62 -11.13 -2.60 -3.45
C LYS A 62 -11.48 -1.50 -4.46
N THR A 63 -12.75 -1.41 -4.81
CA THR A 63 -13.29 -0.30 -5.59
C THR A 63 -13.70 0.84 -4.66
N GLY A 64 -13.26 2.07 -4.96
CA GLY A 64 -13.55 3.27 -4.15
C GLY A 64 -12.40 3.70 -3.22
N THR A 65 -12.72 4.57 -2.26
CA THR A 65 -11.71 5.23 -1.41
C THR A 65 -11.02 4.23 -0.48
N LEU A 66 -9.69 4.10 -0.62
CA LEU A 66 -8.86 3.37 0.32
C LEU A 66 -8.50 4.26 1.51
N ASN A 67 -8.79 3.78 2.71
CA ASN A 67 -8.30 4.38 3.94
C ASN A 67 -6.93 3.76 4.25
N ILE A 68 -5.87 4.36 3.72
CA ILE A 68 -4.48 3.91 3.90
C ILE A 68 -3.82 4.67 5.05
N HIS A 69 -3.03 3.96 5.86
CA HIS A 69 -2.27 4.57 6.94
C HIS A 69 -1.28 5.64 6.39
N PRO A 70 -1.13 6.81 7.04
CA PRO A 70 -0.28 7.89 6.55
C PRO A 70 1.16 7.47 6.25
N ASP A 71 1.73 6.56 7.03
CA ASP A 71 3.10 6.07 6.79
C ASP A 71 3.21 5.20 5.54
N SER A 72 2.22 4.35 5.28
CA SER A 72 2.16 3.60 4.03
C SER A 72 1.98 4.53 2.84
N LEU A 73 1.20 5.62 3.01
CA LEU A 73 1.00 6.64 1.98
C LEU A 73 2.30 7.41 1.66
N LYS A 74 3.11 7.76 2.68
CA LYS A 74 4.45 8.33 2.47
C LYS A 74 5.36 7.39 1.69
N LYS A 75 5.35 6.10 2.01
CA LYS A 75 6.15 5.09 1.30
C LYS A 75 5.70 4.90 -0.14
N LEU A 76 4.37 4.85 -0.37
CA LEU A 76 3.81 4.80 -1.72
C LEU A 76 4.21 6.02 -2.55
N LYS A 77 4.15 7.22 -1.96
CA LYS A 77 4.63 8.45 -2.61
C LYS A 77 6.11 8.37 -2.98
N ARG A 78 6.96 7.92 -2.04
CA ARG A 78 8.40 7.75 -2.30
C ARG A 78 8.67 6.80 -3.45
N LEU A 79 8.00 5.65 -3.49
CA LEU A 79 8.12 4.69 -4.60
C LEU A 79 7.63 5.28 -5.93
N TYR A 80 6.56 6.09 -5.88
CA TYR A 80 6.03 6.78 -7.06
C TYR A 80 6.99 7.86 -7.59
N GLU A 81 7.68 8.60 -6.72
CA GLU A 81 8.69 9.56 -7.12
C GLU A 81 9.94 8.87 -7.68
N SER A 82 10.36 7.74 -7.08
CA SER A 82 11.54 6.99 -7.54
C SER A 82 11.38 6.31 -8.90
N LYS A 83 10.15 6.11 -9.39
CA LYS A 83 9.94 5.57 -10.76
C LYS A 83 10.00 6.64 -11.86
N GLU A 84 9.95 7.93 -11.50
CA GLU A 84 10.01 9.06 -12.45
C GLU A 84 11.45 9.58 -12.65
N GLN A 85 12.42 9.01 -11.93
CA GLN A 85 13.85 9.26 -12.10
C GLN A 85 14.47 8.23 -13.04
#